data_AF-A0A672GFP5-F1
#
_entry.id   AF-A0A672GFP5-F1
#
_cell.length_a   1.000
_cell.length_b   1.000
_cell.length_c   1.000
_cell.angle_alpha   90.00
_cell.angle_beta   90.00
_cell.angle_gamma   90.00
#
_symmetry.space_group_name_H-M   'P 1'
#
loop_
_entity.id
_entity.type
_entity.pdbx_description
1 polymer ?
#
loop_
_entity_poly.entity_id
_entity_poly.type
_entity_poly.pdbx_seq_one_letter_code
_entity_poly.pdbx_strand_id
1 'polypeptide(L)'
;ELQEQQEKDARQLSIAIARCYTMKNRHQDVMPYDLNRVVLQSGKDDYINASYVEELSPYCPRLIATQAPLTGTAADFWLMVYEQKVSLVVMLVSEQELEKVPTGPGSPIRPWLLETHKLVQCGKSDLVSL
;
A
#
# COMPACT_ATOMS: atom_id res chain seq x y z
N GLU A 1 10.41 27.44 18.22
CA GLU A 1 10.19 27.68 16.77
C GLU A 1 10.97 26.71 15.88
N LEU A 2 12.28 26.89 15.61
CA LEU A 2 13.05 25.98 14.73
C LEU A 2 13.09 24.51 15.21
N GLN A 3 13.33 24.30 16.50
CA GLN A 3 13.36 22.97 17.09
C GLN A 3 11.98 22.28 17.04
N GLU A 4 10.91 23.02 17.30
CA GLU A 4 9.53 22.50 17.24
C GLU A 4 9.15 22.12 15.80
N GLN A 5 9.58 22.91 14.81
CA GLN A 5 9.38 22.58 13.40
C GLN A 5 10.15 21.31 13.01
N GLN A 6 11.41 21.18 13.42
CA GLN A 6 12.20 19.97 13.19
C GLN A 6 11.59 18.72 13.84
N GLU A 7 11.10 18.85 15.07
CA GLU A 7 10.40 17.75 15.77
C GLU A 7 9.10 17.38 15.07
N LYS A 8 8.36 18.37 14.56
CA LYS A 8 7.13 18.15 13.78
C LYS A 8 7.44 17.40 12.49
N ASP A 9 8.43 17.84 11.73
CA ASP A 9 8.83 17.21 10.46
C ASP A 9 9.33 15.77 10.71
N ALA A 10 10.11 15.55 11.76
CA ALA A 10 10.58 14.21 12.13
C ALA A 10 9.43 13.24 12.46
N ARG A 11 8.37 13.71 13.13
CA ARG A 11 7.17 12.90 13.41
C ARG A 11 6.41 12.54 12.15
N GLN A 12 6.37 13.43 11.16
CA GLN A 12 5.72 13.16 9.88
C GLN A 12 6.41 12.07 9.06
N LEU A 13 7.72 11.88 9.28
CA LEU A 13 8.56 10.91 8.57
C LEU A 13 8.85 9.63 9.39
N SER A 14 8.14 9.41 10.51
CA SER A 14 8.31 8.22 11.34
C SER A 14 7.81 6.96 10.61
N ILE A 15 8.49 5.82 10.83
CA ILE A 15 8.16 4.49 10.28
C ILE A 15 8.17 3.42 11.38
N ALA A 16 7.94 3.84 12.64
CA ALA A 16 8.13 3.00 13.81
C ALA A 16 7.16 1.81 13.80
N ILE A 17 5.91 2.03 13.36
CA ILE A 17 4.90 0.98 13.29
C ILE A 17 5.27 -0.03 12.21
N ALA A 18 5.63 0.44 11.02
CA ALA A 18 5.96 -0.42 9.89
C ALA A 18 7.13 -1.37 10.19
N ARG A 19 8.11 -0.91 10.99
CA ARG A 19 9.25 -1.72 11.44
C ARG A 19 8.86 -2.88 12.36
N CYS A 20 7.71 -2.83 13.02
CA CYS A 20 7.20 -3.93 13.84
C CYS A 20 6.63 -5.09 13.00
N TYR A 21 6.36 -4.87 11.71
CA TYR A 21 5.72 -5.85 10.82
C TYR A 21 6.65 -6.31 9.69
N THR A 22 7.85 -6.76 10.05
CA THR A 22 8.93 -7.13 9.11
C THR A 22 8.49 -8.11 8.02
N MET A 23 7.62 -9.07 8.35
CA MET A 23 7.12 -10.10 7.42
C MET A 23 6.02 -9.60 6.46
N LYS A 24 5.45 -8.42 6.71
CA LYS A 24 4.43 -7.80 5.83
C LYS A 24 5.04 -6.79 4.86
N ASN A 25 6.35 -6.54 4.94
CA ASN A 25 7.10 -5.63 4.07
C ASN A 25 7.89 -6.41 3.04
N ARG A 26 7.69 -6.08 1.77
CA ARG A 26 8.46 -6.64 0.65
C ARG A 26 9.92 -6.21 0.68
N HIS A 27 10.13 -4.93 0.93
CA HIS A 27 11.42 -4.27 0.94
C HIS A 27 11.54 -3.54 2.29
N GLN A 28 12.61 -3.81 3.05
CA GLN A 28 12.79 -3.23 4.39
C GLN A 28 13.23 -1.76 4.36
N ASP A 29 13.56 -1.26 3.17
CA ASP A 29 13.89 0.12 2.86
C ASP A 29 12.69 0.91 2.30
N VAL A 30 11.58 0.23 1.99
CA VAL A 30 10.36 0.86 1.47
C VAL A 30 9.16 0.54 2.35
N MET A 31 8.80 1.48 3.22
CA MET A 31 7.73 1.34 4.21
C MET A 31 6.89 2.62 4.28
N PRO A 32 5.59 2.52 4.65
CA PRO A 32 4.74 3.69 4.81
C PRO A 32 5.13 4.49 6.05
N TYR A 33 4.92 5.81 6.01
CA TYR A 33 5.05 6.63 7.20
C TYR A 33 3.88 6.40 8.15
N ASP A 34 4.14 6.47 9.46
CA ASP A 34 3.13 6.31 10.50
C ASP A 34 1.98 7.31 10.33
N LEU A 35 2.28 8.52 9.83
CA LEU A 35 1.33 9.60 9.60
C LEU A 35 0.28 9.28 8.53
N ASN A 36 0.69 8.67 7.41
CA ASN A 36 -0.16 8.52 6.22
C ASN A 36 -0.41 7.07 5.83
N ARG A 37 -0.02 6.10 6.65
CA ARG A 37 -0.31 4.68 6.39
C ARG A 37 -1.81 4.43 6.32
N VAL A 38 -2.19 3.42 5.54
CA VAL A 38 -3.54 2.87 5.60
C VAL A 38 -3.66 1.98 6.84
N VAL A 39 -4.76 2.13 7.57
CA VAL A 39 -5.06 1.38 8.81
C VAL A 39 -6.23 0.45 8.53
N LEU A 40 -6.01 -0.85 8.65
CA LEU A 40 -7.07 -1.85 8.51
C LEU A 40 -7.92 -1.90 9.77
N GLN A 41 -9.24 -1.90 9.63
CA GLN A 41 -10.18 -1.88 10.77
C GLN A 41 -10.60 -3.29 11.20
N SER A 42 -10.77 -4.19 10.22
CA SER A 42 -11.36 -5.52 10.45
C SER A 42 -10.34 -6.65 10.34
N GLY A 43 -9.05 -6.30 10.25
CA GLY A 43 -7.95 -7.26 10.10
C GLY A 43 -7.57 -7.95 11.42
N LYS A 44 -6.69 -8.95 11.32
CA LYS A 44 -6.04 -9.55 12.51
C LYS A 44 -5.17 -8.53 13.25
N ASP A 45 -4.58 -7.63 12.48
CA ASP A 45 -3.84 -6.46 12.91
C ASP A 45 -4.18 -5.31 11.95
N ASP A 46 -3.71 -4.12 12.28
CA ASP A 46 -4.08 -2.88 11.59
C ASP A 46 -3.08 -2.48 10.48
N TYR A 47 -2.11 -3.34 10.18
CA TYR A 47 -0.98 -3.01 9.31
C TYR A 47 -1.09 -3.61 7.92
N ILE A 48 -0.95 -2.73 6.93
CA ILE A 48 -0.63 -3.04 5.55
C ILE A 48 0.40 -2.02 5.05
N ASN A 49 1.37 -2.46 4.23
CA ASN A 49 2.33 -1.55 3.61
C ASN A 49 1.65 -0.79 2.46
N ALA A 50 0.95 0.27 2.86
CA ALA A 50 0.25 1.19 1.98
C ALA A 50 0.18 2.57 2.62
N SER A 51 0.24 3.62 1.81
CA SER A 51 0.13 5.02 2.22
C SER A 51 -0.93 5.74 1.40
N TYR A 52 -1.68 6.64 2.04
CA TYR A 52 -2.48 7.63 1.33
C TYR A 52 -1.56 8.65 0.65
N VAL A 53 -1.88 8.94 -0.61
CA VAL A 53 -1.30 10.02 -1.40
C VAL A 53 -2.45 10.98 -1.71
N GLU A 54 -2.43 12.11 -1.03
CA GLU A 54 -3.48 13.13 -1.08
C GLU A 54 -2.90 14.46 -1.58
N GLU A 55 -3.78 15.43 -1.81
CA GLU A 55 -3.42 16.83 -2.10
C GLU A 55 -2.57 17.06 -3.36
N LEU A 56 -2.52 16.10 -4.29
CA LEU A 56 -1.78 16.25 -5.55
C LEU A 56 -2.38 17.34 -6.47
N SER A 57 -3.71 17.45 -6.52
CA SER A 57 -4.43 18.56 -7.14
C SER A 57 -5.89 18.58 -6.66
N PRO A 58 -6.63 19.71 -6.80
CA PRO A 58 -8.03 19.82 -6.36
C PRO A 58 -8.98 18.79 -6.99
N TYR A 59 -8.65 18.30 -8.18
CA TYR A 59 -9.44 17.32 -8.94
C TYR A 59 -8.86 15.91 -8.87
N CYS A 60 -7.71 15.72 -8.21
CA CYS A 60 -7.13 14.42 -8.04
C CYS A 60 -7.95 13.64 -7.00
N PRO A 61 -8.43 12.44 -7.33
CA PRO A 61 -9.01 11.55 -6.33
C PRO A 61 -7.95 11.17 -5.28
N ARG A 62 -8.40 10.70 -4.12
CA ARG A 62 -7.53 10.09 -3.12
C ARG A 62 -6.88 8.86 -3.73
N LEU A 63 -5.56 8.79 -3.63
CA LEU A 63 -4.78 7.66 -4.09
C LEU A 63 -4.22 6.91 -2.89
N ILE A 64 -4.03 5.62 -3.04
CA ILE A 64 -3.31 4.77 -2.10
C ILE A 64 -2.15 4.17 -2.88
N ALA A 65 -0.93 4.46 -2.45
CA ALA A 65 0.26 3.78 -2.96
C ALA A 65 0.53 2.57 -2.07
N THR A 66 0.69 1.38 -2.65
CA THR A 66 0.95 0.16 -1.90
C THR A 66 1.93 -0.74 -2.62
N GLN A 67 2.67 -1.55 -1.86
CA GLN A 67 3.42 -2.66 -2.42
C GLN A 67 2.49 -3.75 -3.01
N ALA A 68 3.08 -4.77 -3.60
CA ALA A 68 2.32 -5.94 -3.98
C ALA A 68 1.89 -6.70 -2.77
N PRO A 69 0.69 -7.26 -2.83
CA PRO A 69 0.35 -8.35 -1.96
C PRO A 69 1.44 -9.41 -2.02
N LEU A 70 2.02 -9.70 -0.87
CA LEU A 70 2.81 -10.90 -0.65
C LEU A 70 1.82 -12.07 -0.50
N THR A 71 2.31 -13.30 -0.58
CA THR A 71 1.50 -14.49 -0.24
C THR A 71 0.83 -14.34 1.13
N GLY A 72 1.54 -13.74 2.11
CA GLY A 72 1.03 -13.52 3.47
C GLY A 72 0.15 -12.29 3.67
N THR A 73 0.02 -11.40 2.67
CA THR A 73 -0.75 -10.13 2.80
C THR A 73 -1.83 -9.99 1.73
N ALA A 74 -2.12 -11.04 0.96
CA ALA A 74 -3.19 -11.05 -0.04
C ALA A 74 -4.57 -10.74 0.54
N ALA A 75 -4.89 -11.31 1.71
CA ALA A 75 -6.15 -11.02 2.40
C ALA A 75 -6.22 -9.56 2.87
N ASP A 76 -5.14 -9.05 3.48
CA ASP A 76 -5.02 -7.67 3.95
C ASP A 76 -5.21 -6.67 2.79
N PHE A 77 -4.67 -6.97 1.61
CA PHE A 77 -4.85 -6.13 0.42
C PHE A 77 -6.30 -6.04 -0.03
N TRP A 78 -7.00 -7.18 -0.12
CA TRP A 78 -8.41 -7.16 -0.51
C TRP A 78 -9.30 -6.53 0.57
N LEU A 79 -8.95 -6.70 1.84
CA LEU A 79 -9.60 -6.00 2.94
C LEU A 79 -9.42 -4.48 2.80
N MET A 80 -8.21 -4.01 2.50
CA MET A 80 -7.96 -2.60 2.20
C MET A 80 -8.82 -2.10 1.04
N VAL A 81 -8.85 -2.83 -0.08
CA VAL A 81 -9.66 -2.48 -1.27
C VAL A 81 -11.14 -2.33 -0.89
N TYR A 82 -11.66 -3.26 -0.10
CA TYR A 82 -13.04 -3.25 0.39
C TYR A 82 -13.31 -2.08 1.34
N GLU A 83 -12.52 -1.93 2.42
CA GLU A 83 -12.71 -0.89 3.44
C GLU A 83 -12.55 0.53 2.86
N GLN A 84 -11.64 0.70 1.91
CA GLN A 84 -11.36 1.97 1.25
C GLN A 84 -12.24 2.22 0.02
N LYS A 85 -13.21 1.34 -0.27
CA LYS A 85 -14.16 1.50 -1.40
C LYS A 85 -13.46 1.78 -2.73
N VAL A 86 -12.39 1.06 -2.96
CA VAL A 86 -11.55 1.24 -4.15
C VAL A 86 -12.33 0.81 -5.39
N SER A 87 -12.37 1.69 -6.40
CA SER A 87 -13.04 1.42 -7.68
C SER A 87 -12.09 1.04 -8.81
N LEU A 88 -10.80 1.39 -8.68
CA LEU A 88 -9.78 1.10 -9.69
C LEU A 88 -8.45 0.73 -9.03
N VAL A 89 -7.89 -0.40 -9.46
CA VAL A 89 -6.56 -0.87 -9.08
C VAL A 89 -5.66 -0.78 -10.31
N VAL A 90 -4.59 0.00 -10.23
CA VAL A 90 -3.61 0.15 -11.31
C VAL A 90 -2.32 -0.59 -10.94
N MET A 91 -1.85 -1.45 -11.86
CA MET A 91 -0.60 -2.21 -11.70
C MET A 91 0.47 -1.65 -12.64
N LEU A 92 1.59 -1.18 -12.06
CA LEU A 92 2.66 -0.48 -12.78
C LEU A 92 3.92 -1.33 -13.04
N VAL A 93 3.88 -2.64 -12.80
CA VAL A 93 5.05 -3.52 -12.91
C VAL A 93 4.93 -4.47 -14.10
N SER A 94 6.03 -4.71 -14.81
CA SER A 94 6.13 -5.66 -15.93
C SER A 94 6.51 -7.07 -15.46
N GLU A 95 6.09 -8.08 -16.22
CA GLU A 95 6.33 -9.50 -15.91
C GLU A 95 7.83 -9.86 -15.77
N GLN A 96 8.73 -9.14 -16.43
CA GLN A 96 10.17 -9.44 -16.46
C GLN A 96 10.92 -9.12 -15.16
N GLU A 97 10.44 -8.18 -14.34
CA GLU A 97 11.06 -7.90 -13.03
C GLU A 97 10.68 -8.94 -11.95
N LEU A 98 9.79 -9.89 -12.28
CA LEU A 98 9.25 -10.92 -11.37
C LEU A 98 10.09 -12.20 -11.35
N GLU A 99 10.98 -12.41 -12.33
CA GLU A 99 11.80 -13.61 -12.48
C GLU A 99 13.03 -13.68 -11.54
N LYS A 100 13.30 -12.62 -10.75
CA LYS A 100 14.42 -12.63 -9.79
C LYS A 100 14.15 -13.45 -8.53
N VAL A 101 12.96 -14.03 -8.37
CA VAL A 101 12.68 -15.07 -7.37
C VAL A 101 13.19 -16.41 -7.93
N PRO A 102 14.09 -17.16 -7.25
CA PRO A 102 14.57 -18.44 -7.76
C PRO A 102 13.38 -19.42 -7.90
N THR A 103 12.90 -19.61 -9.12
CA THR A 103 11.91 -20.64 -9.43
C THR A 103 12.65 -21.96 -9.57
N GLY A 104 12.56 -22.80 -8.52
CA GLY A 104 12.93 -24.21 -8.66
C GLY A 104 11.99 -24.91 -9.66
N PRO A 105 12.47 -25.94 -10.39
CA PRO A 105 11.65 -26.63 -11.37
C PRO A 105 10.46 -27.34 -10.67
N GLY A 106 9.23 -27.03 -11.09
CA GLY A 106 8.02 -27.73 -10.66
C GLY A 106 6.96 -26.91 -9.89
N SER A 107 7.14 -25.60 -9.69
CA SER A 107 6.08 -24.78 -9.09
C SER A 107 5.02 -24.37 -10.13
N PRO A 108 3.71 -24.53 -9.84
CA PRO A 108 2.66 -24.10 -10.75
C PRO A 108 2.71 -22.59 -10.93
N ILE A 109 2.50 -22.12 -12.17
CA ILE A 109 2.26 -20.72 -12.49
C ILE A 109 1.14 -20.25 -11.56
N ARG A 110 1.44 -19.37 -10.61
CA ARG A 110 0.44 -18.80 -9.69
C ARG A 110 -0.05 -17.50 -10.32
N PRO A 111 -1.27 -17.44 -10.89
CA PRO A 111 -1.80 -16.24 -11.53
C PRO A 111 -2.03 -15.07 -10.55
N TRP A 112 -1.83 -15.32 -9.25
CA TRP A 112 -2.12 -14.40 -8.16
C TRP A 112 -0.86 -13.86 -7.47
N LEU A 113 0.34 -14.22 -7.96
CA LEU A 113 1.60 -13.73 -7.43
C LEU A 113 2.25 -12.83 -8.48
N LEU A 114 1.89 -11.55 -8.51
CA LEU A 114 2.65 -10.56 -9.26
C LEU A 114 2.87 -9.32 -8.38
N GLU A 115 4.15 -9.10 -8.14
CA GLU A 115 4.76 -8.04 -7.36
C GLU A 115 4.48 -6.64 -7.95
N THR A 116 4.23 -5.60 -7.16
CA THR A 116 3.72 -4.30 -7.62
C THR A 116 4.11 -3.16 -6.70
N HIS A 117 4.35 -1.99 -7.26
CA HIS A 117 3.93 -0.74 -6.62
C HIS A 117 2.60 -0.39 -7.29
N LYS A 118 1.47 -0.55 -6.58
CA LYS A 118 0.14 -0.25 -7.14
C LYS A 118 -0.29 1.12 -6.65
N LEU A 119 -0.69 1.95 -7.59
CA LEU A 119 -1.55 3.08 -7.30
C LEU A 119 -2.98 2.53 -7.29
N VAL A 120 -3.64 2.67 -6.15
CA VAL A 120 -5.02 2.29 -5.95
C VAL A 120 -5.82 3.57 -5.85
N GLN A 121 -6.72 3.79 -6.81
CA GLN A 121 -7.54 4.99 -6.84
C GLN A 121 -8.84 4.74 -6.07
N CYS A 122 -9.05 5.49 -5.00
CA CYS A 122 -10.33 5.55 -4.29
C CYS A 122 -11.21 6.59 -4.99
N GLY A 123 -12.23 6.14 -5.70
CA GLY A 123 -13.24 7.04 -6.26
C GLY A 123 -14.18 7.54 -5.17
N LYS A 124 -14.47 8.84 -5.14
CA LYS A 124 -15.65 9.35 -4.45
C LYS A 124 -16.88 8.72 -5.10
N SER A 125 -17.68 8.00 -4.34
CA SER A 125 -19.04 7.64 -4.74
C SER A 125 -19.91 8.91 -4.70
N ASP A 126 -19.75 9.77 -5.69
CA ASP A 126 -20.70 10.83 -6.04
C ASP A 126 -21.13 10.61 -7.49
N LEU A 127 -21.79 9.47 -7.77
CA LEU A 127 -22.80 9.48 -8.82
C LEU A 127 -24.05 10.09 -8.19
N VAL A 128 -24.10 11.41 -8.29
CA VAL A 128 -25.33 12.17 -8.31
C VAL A 128 -26.26 11.47 -9.30
N SER A 129 -27.35 10.89 -8.80
CA SER A 129 -28.50 10.54 -9.62
C SER A 129 -29.03 11.83 -10.25
N LEU A 130 -28.74 12.03 -11.53
CA LEU A 130 -29.50 12.87 -12.46
C LEU A 130 -29.63 12.12 -13.78
#